data_AF-A0A809Q284-F1
#
_entry.id   AF-A0A809Q284-F1
#
_cell.length_a   1.000
_cell.length_b   1.000
_cell.length_c   1.000
_cell.angle_alpha   90.00
_cell.angle_beta   90.00
_cell.angle_gamma   90.00
#
_symmetry.space_group_name_H-M   'P 1'
#
loop_
_entity.id
_entity.type
_entity.pdbx_description
1 polymer ?
#
loop_
_entity_poly.entity_id
_entity_poly.type
_entity_poly.pdbx_seq_one_letter_code
_entity_poly.pdbx_strand_id
1 'polypeptide(L)'
;MTILKTGLLLLALAFNAAASAESMSRSAEIEKIYQQDQKTRSLFKRGDVYDRPAELKSDAAHRMRLFEMMVDELPWTARDFALVSVVFQHTNTGGESEENESWRSQENHLLSFFMARKAARLGLFEQAGSMVGRIDRYLKASGIPRDYGLELVSKTPFKVCTINPDITDEQRLDAGLPLRLNEMMKEFCH
;
A
#
# COMPACT_ATOMS: atom_id res chain seq x y z
N MET A 1 -32.32 -11.19 36.49
CA MET A 1 -31.76 -11.41 35.12
C MET A 1 -31.46 -10.12 34.34
N THR A 2 -31.78 -8.94 34.86
CA THR A 2 -31.60 -7.64 34.18
C THR A 2 -30.22 -7.02 34.41
N ILE A 3 -29.65 -7.15 35.62
CA ILE A 3 -28.35 -6.58 36.02
C ILE A 3 -27.18 -7.17 35.20
N LEU A 4 -27.24 -8.47 34.88
CA LEU A 4 -26.22 -9.16 34.09
C LEU A 4 -26.15 -8.63 32.65
N LYS A 5 -27.30 -8.19 32.09
CA LYS A 5 -27.36 -7.62 30.73
C LYS A 5 -26.81 -6.20 30.67
N THR A 6 -27.07 -5.38 31.68
CA THR A 6 -26.57 -4.01 31.75
C THR A 6 -25.05 -3.95 31.96
N GLY A 7 -24.51 -4.85 32.80
CA GLY A 7 -23.06 -4.97 33.00
C GLY A 7 -22.31 -5.40 31.75
N LEU A 8 -22.86 -6.35 30.98
CA LEU A 8 -22.26 -6.81 29.73
C LEU A 8 -22.26 -5.72 28.64
N LEU A 9 -23.33 -4.90 28.59
CA LEU A 9 -23.42 -3.79 27.65
C LEU A 9 -22.43 -2.66 27.96
N LEU A 10 -22.28 -2.29 29.24
CA LEU A 10 -21.32 -1.27 29.67
C LEU A 10 -19.87 -1.70 29.40
N LEU A 11 -19.56 -2.98 29.60
CA LEU A 11 -18.24 -3.53 29.31
C LEU A 11 -17.94 -3.49 27.80
N ALA A 12 -18.89 -3.92 26.95
CA ALA A 12 -18.74 -3.85 25.50
C ALA A 12 -18.56 -2.42 24.97
N LEU A 13 -19.26 -1.44 25.56
CA LEU A 13 -19.10 -0.02 25.21
C LEU A 13 -17.73 0.52 25.59
N ALA A 14 -17.21 0.16 26.77
CA ALA A 14 -15.87 0.58 27.20
C ALA A 14 -14.75 -0.02 26.33
N PHE A 15 -14.86 -1.30 25.96
CA PHE A 15 -13.93 -1.94 25.03
C PHE A 15 -13.92 -1.28 23.65
N ASN A 16 -15.10 -0.98 23.09
CA ASN A 16 -15.20 -0.28 21.81
C ASN A 16 -14.60 1.13 21.86
N ALA A 17 -14.79 1.87 22.97
CA ALA A 17 -14.22 3.19 23.13
C ALA A 17 -12.69 3.16 23.21
N ALA A 18 -12.11 2.20 23.94
CA ALA A 18 -10.67 2.04 24.04
C ALA A 18 -10.04 1.68 22.68
N ALA A 19 -10.61 0.70 21.98
CA ALA A 19 -10.15 0.30 20.64
C ALA A 19 -10.26 1.47 19.62
N SER A 20 -11.32 2.28 19.73
CA SER A 20 -11.48 3.48 18.89
C SER A 20 -10.40 4.53 19.18
N ALA A 21 -10.08 4.79 20.45
CA ALA A 21 -9.04 5.76 20.81
C ALA A 21 -7.65 5.31 20.34
N GLU A 22 -7.35 4.02 20.46
CA GLU A 22 -6.09 3.43 20.01
C GLU A 22 -5.97 3.45 18.48
N SER A 23 -7.06 3.15 17.76
CA SER A 23 -7.14 3.29 16.29
C SER A 23 -6.90 4.74 15.85
N MET A 24 -7.49 5.73 16.52
CA MET A 24 -7.24 7.15 16.23
C MET A 24 -5.78 7.55 16.46
N SER A 25 -5.17 7.08 17.56
CA SER A 25 -3.75 7.31 17.84
C SER A 25 -2.86 6.74 16.74
N ARG A 26 -3.17 5.51 16.26
CA ARG A 26 -2.47 4.88 15.14
C ARG A 26 -2.60 5.68 13.84
N SER A 27 -3.81 6.08 13.46
CA SER A 27 -4.01 6.85 12.22
C SER A 27 -3.21 8.16 12.24
N ALA A 28 -3.13 8.82 13.41
CA ALA A 28 -2.30 10.02 13.57
C ALA A 28 -0.80 9.71 13.42
N GLU A 29 -0.34 8.57 13.92
CA GLU A 29 1.05 8.13 13.76
C GLU A 29 1.39 7.79 12.30
N ILE A 30 0.49 7.08 11.60
CA ILE A 30 0.62 6.78 10.16
C ILE A 30 0.72 8.07 9.34
N GLU A 31 -0.13 9.06 9.63
CA GLU A 31 -0.09 10.35 8.97
C GLU A 31 1.23 11.09 9.21
N LYS A 32 1.74 11.05 10.45
CA LYS A 32 3.06 11.61 10.78
C LYS A 32 4.19 10.94 10.01
N ILE A 33 4.21 9.61 9.94
CA ILE A 33 5.21 8.83 9.18
C ILE A 33 5.15 9.23 7.70
N TYR A 34 3.95 9.27 7.11
CA TYR A 34 3.76 9.70 5.73
C TYR A 34 4.28 11.12 5.49
N GLN A 35 3.97 12.07 6.37
CA GLN A 35 4.43 13.45 6.24
C GLN A 35 5.95 13.57 6.33
N GLN A 36 6.57 12.81 7.23
CA GLN A 36 8.03 12.73 7.36
C GLN A 36 8.67 12.16 6.10
N ASP A 37 8.12 11.07 5.56
CA ASP A 37 8.52 10.47 4.29
C ASP A 37 8.45 11.49 3.12
N GLN A 38 7.33 12.20 2.97
CA GLN A 38 7.19 13.22 1.93
C GLN A 38 8.16 14.40 2.13
N LYS A 39 8.37 14.84 3.37
CA LYS A 39 9.27 15.94 3.69
C LYS A 39 10.71 15.60 3.34
N THR A 40 11.18 14.42 3.75
CA THR A 40 12.51 13.89 3.44
C THR A 40 12.75 13.93 1.92
N ARG A 41 11.79 13.44 1.12
CA ARG A 41 11.87 13.46 -0.35
C ARG A 41 11.82 14.86 -0.97
N SER A 42 11.08 15.79 -0.36
CA SER A 42 11.02 17.19 -0.82
C SER A 42 12.33 17.95 -0.62
N LEU A 43 13.14 17.53 0.37
CA LEU A 43 14.45 18.13 0.64
C LEU A 43 15.47 17.64 -0.42
N PHE A 44 15.42 16.36 -0.77
CA PHE A 44 16.36 15.78 -1.74
C PHE A 44 16.13 16.19 -3.20
N LYS A 45 14.91 16.60 -3.57
CA LYS A 45 14.61 17.16 -4.89
C LYS A 45 15.14 18.58 -5.11
N ARG A 46 15.51 19.31 -4.05
CA ARG A 46 15.88 20.73 -4.11
C ARG A 46 17.37 21.01 -4.33
N GLY A 47 18.21 19.98 -4.36
CA GLY A 47 19.61 20.10 -4.78
C GLY A 47 20.57 20.73 -3.76
N ASP A 48 20.11 21.06 -2.55
CA ASP A 48 20.93 21.77 -1.56
C ASP A 48 21.95 20.86 -0.85
N VAL A 49 21.64 19.58 -0.62
CA VAL A 49 22.56 18.48 -0.27
C VAL A 49 21.85 17.16 -0.61
N TYR A 50 22.40 16.35 -1.52
CA TYR A 50 21.85 15.02 -1.83
C TYR A 50 22.62 13.95 -1.05
N ASP A 51 22.03 13.48 0.06
CA ASP A 51 22.53 12.34 0.84
C ASP A 51 21.61 11.12 0.62
N ARG A 52 21.85 10.40 -0.47
CA ARG A 52 21.08 9.19 -0.82
C ARG A 52 21.12 8.12 0.27
N PRO A 53 22.28 7.80 0.89
CA PRO A 53 22.30 6.87 2.02
C PRO A 53 21.38 7.27 3.18
N ALA A 54 21.37 8.55 3.58
CA ALA A 54 20.48 9.01 4.65
C ALA A 54 19.00 8.91 4.28
N GLU A 55 18.64 9.21 3.03
CA GLU A 55 17.28 9.00 2.51
C GLU A 55 16.86 7.53 2.63
N LEU A 56 17.67 6.61 2.10
CA LEU A 56 17.36 5.18 2.10
C LEU A 56 17.20 4.62 3.51
N LYS A 57 18.04 5.09 4.45
CA LYS A 57 17.92 4.74 5.86
C LYS A 57 16.62 5.26 6.48
N SER A 58 16.24 6.50 6.18
CA SER A 58 14.98 7.09 6.65
C SER A 58 13.77 6.32 6.10
N ASP A 59 13.76 6.05 4.80
CA ASP A 59 12.70 5.31 4.12
C ASP A 59 12.53 3.89 4.69
N ALA A 60 13.66 3.21 4.94
CA ALA A 60 13.65 1.89 5.59
C ALA A 60 13.07 1.94 7.00
N ALA A 61 13.44 2.94 7.81
CA ALA A 61 12.93 3.11 9.17
C ALA A 61 11.41 3.34 9.19
N HIS A 62 10.89 4.18 8.29
CA HIS A 62 9.45 4.40 8.14
C HIS A 62 8.71 3.10 7.81
N ARG A 63 9.21 2.31 6.85
CA ARG A 63 8.62 1.01 6.50
C ARG A 63 8.65 0.03 7.67
N MET A 64 9.74 -0.05 8.42
CA MET A 64 9.85 -0.95 9.58
C MET A 64 8.80 -0.62 10.64
N ARG A 65 8.56 0.66 10.92
CA ARG A 65 7.51 1.07 11.86
C ARG A 65 6.11 0.71 11.36
N LEU A 66 5.86 0.87 10.05
CA LEU A 66 4.57 0.47 9.46
C LEU A 66 4.37 -1.06 9.47
N PHE A 67 5.42 -1.85 9.27
CA PHE A 67 5.35 -3.31 9.42
C PHE A 67 4.95 -3.71 10.84
N GLU A 68 5.53 -3.08 11.86
CA GLU A 68 5.14 -3.30 13.25
C GLU A 68 3.65 -2.99 13.45
N MET A 69 3.17 -1.85 12.98
CA MET A 69 1.74 -1.49 13.10
C MET A 69 0.78 -2.46 12.39
N MET A 70 1.23 -3.14 11.33
CA MET A 70 0.41 -4.09 10.57
C MET A 70 0.09 -5.36 11.34
N VAL A 71 0.96 -5.74 12.29
CA VAL A 71 0.71 -6.93 13.12
C VAL A 71 -0.28 -6.65 14.24
N ASP A 72 -0.49 -5.38 14.58
CA ASP A 72 -1.46 -4.99 15.57
C ASP A 72 -2.89 -5.01 14.96
N GLU A 73 -3.76 -5.88 15.46
CA GLU A 73 -5.11 -6.15 14.92
C GLU A 73 -6.16 -5.01 15.09
N LEU A 74 -5.74 -3.75 15.28
CA LEU A 74 -6.72 -2.64 15.30
C LEU A 74 -7.28 -2.36 13.90
N PRO A 75 -8.45 -1.72 13.79
CA PRO A 75 -9.03 -1.34 12.51
C PRO A 75 -8.17 -0.28 11.81
N TRP A 76 -7.95 -0.48 10.50
CA TRP A 76 -7.32 0.48 9.60
C TRP A 76 -8.37 1.14 8.72
N THR A 77 -8.27 2.45 8.53
CA THR A 77 -9.17 3.21 7.66
C THR A 77 -8.72 3.17 6.19
N ALA A 78 -9.61 3.55 5.27
CA ALA A 78 -9.24 3.71 3.85
C ALA A 78 -8.05 4.67 3.67
N ARG A 79 -8.01 5.76 4.47
CA ARG A 79 -6.92 6.74 4.46
C ARG A 79 -5.61 6.13 4.94
N ASP A 80 -5.63 5.34 6.00
CA ASP A 80 -4.42 4.67 6.50
C ASP A 80 -3.80 3.80 5.42
N PHE A 81 -4.61 2.96 4.77
CA PHE A 81 -4.17 2.14 3.64
C PHE A 81 -3.61 2.99 2.49
N ALA A 82 -4.24 4.11 2.16
CA ALA A 82 -3.75 5.01 1.12
C ALA A 82 -2.37 5.61 1.47
N LEU A 83 -2.20 6.13 2.69
CA LEU A 83 -0.94 6.74 3.14
C LEU A 83 0.19 5.71 3.21
N VAL A 84 -0.08 4.54 3.80
CA VAL A 84 0.87 3.44 3.91
C VAL A 84 1.29 2.91 2.53
N SER A 85 0.35 2.84 1.59
CA SER A 85 0.68 2.44 0.22
C SER A 85 1.77 3.33 -0.41
N VAL A 86 1.77 4.64 -0.12
CA VAL A 86 2.78 5.57 -0.64
C VAL A 86 4.14 5.31 -0.01
N VAL A 87 4.21 5.13 1.30
CA VAL A 87 5.48 4.87 2.01
C VAL A 87 6.13 3.57 1.52
N PHE A 88 5.36 2.52 1.23
CA PHE A 88 5.91 1.29 0.64
C PHE A 88 6.32 1.43 -0.81
N GLN A 89 5.64 2.26 -1.60
CA GLN A 89 6.02 2.56 -2.99
C GLN A 89 7.40 3.21 -3.07
N HIS A 90 7.83 3.87 -2.01
CA HIS A 90 9.10 4.56 -1.85
C HIS A 90 10.26 3.61 -1.52
N THR A 91 10.32 2.51 -2.25
CA THR A 91 11.42 1.53 -2.26
C THR A 91 12.13 1.62 -3.62
N ASN A 92 13.45 1.42 -3.64
CA ASN A 92 14.22 1.48 -4.88
C ASN A 92 13.79 0.37 -5.84
N THR A 93 13.52 0.73 -7.09
CA THR A 93 13.47 -0.23 -8.21
C THR A 93 14.89 -0.36 -8.75
N GLY A 94 15.42 -1.57 -8.94
CA GLY A 94 16.81 -1.81 -9.36
C GLY A 94 17.38 -0.82 -10.39
N GLY A 95 18.66 -0.47 -10.19
CA GLY A 95 19.39 0.58 -10.91
C GLY A 95 20.13 1.57 -9.99
N GLU A 96 19.89 1.49 -8.68
CA GLU A 96 20.56 2.30 -7.66
C GLU A 96 21.33 1.38 -6.69
N SER A 97 22.63 1.27 -6.96
CA SER A 97 23.73 0.77 -6.11
C SER A 97 23.67 -0.60 -5.40
N GLU A 98 22.57 -1.35 -5.42
CA GLU A 98 22.56 -2.68 -4.79
C GLU A 98 21.96 -3.74 -5.71
N GLU A 99 22.82 -4.45 -6.43
CA GLU A 99 22.49 -5.65 -7.21
C GLU A 99 21.92 -6.80 -6.34
N ASN A 100 21.82 -6.65 -5.01
CA ASN A 100 21.54 -7.73 -4.06
C ASN A 100 20.21 -7.62 -3.27
N GLU A 101 19.37 -6.58 -3.47
CA GLU A 101 18.09 -6.41 -2.73
C GLU A 101 16.84 -6.26 -3.64
N SER A 102 16.88 -6.79 -4.86
CA SER A 102 15.71 -6.74 -5.77
C SER A 102 14.43 -7.33 -5.17
N TRP A 103 14.55 -8.39 -4.39
CA TRP A 103 13.43 -9.04 -3.68
C TRP A 103 12.70 -8.07 -2.72
N ARG A 104 13.44 -7.19 -2.02
CA ARG A 104 12.86 -6.20 -1.11
C ARG A 104 12.07 -5.14 -1.88
N SER A 105 12.52 -4.78 -3.07
CA SER A 105 11.78 -3.90 -3.99
C SER A 105 10.45 -4.53 -4.39
N GLN A 106 10.50 -5.80 -4.81
CA GLN A 106 9.33 -6.58 -5.21
C GLN A 106 8.31 -6.67 -4.08
N GLU A 107 8.71 -7.11 -2.89
CA GLU A 107 7.83 -7.26 -1.72
C GLU A 107 7.15 -5.93 -1.34
N ASN A 108 7.89 -4.83 -1.29
CA ASN A 108 7.33 -3.53 -0.91
C ASN A 108 6.40 -2.96 -1.99
N HIS A 109 6.72 -3.11 -3.28
CA HIS A 109 5.82 -2.67 -4.36
C HIS A 109 4.55 -3.52 -4.42
N LEU A 110 4.65 -4.82 -4.15
CA LEU A 110 3.50 -5.71 -4.05
C LEU A 110 2.60 -5.35 -2.87
N LEU A 111 3.19 -5.12 -1.69
CA LEU A 111 2.46 -4.67 -0.52
C LEU A 111 1.79 -3.30 -0.77
N SER A 112 2.53 -2.36 -1.37
CA SER A 112 2.00 -1.07 -1.77
C SER A 112 0.76 -1.21 -2.67
N PHE A 113 0.80 -2.10 -3.66
CA PHE A 113 -0.34 -2.41 -4.53
C PHE A 113 -1.56 -2.89 -3.72
N PHE A 114 -1.37 -3.84 -2.80
CA PHE A 114 -2.46 -4.35 -1.96
C PHE A 114 -3.06 -3.28 -1.04
N MET A 115 -2.21 -2.40 -0.49
CA MET A 115 -2.65 -1.28 0.35
C MET A 115 -3.50 -0.28 -0.45
N ALA A 116 -3.07 0.10 -1.65
CA ALA A 116 -3.86 0.96 -2.55
C ALA A 116 -5.19 0.31 -2.96
N ARG A 117 -5.17 -1.00 -3.27
CA ARG A 117 -6.40 -1.74 -3.57
C ARG A 117 -7.36 -1.72 -2.38
N LYS A 118 -6.87 -2.00 -1.17
CA LYS A 118 -7.70 -2.01 0.03
C LYS A 118 -8.31 -0.63 0.30
N ALA A 119 -7.55 0.45 0.13
CA ALA A 119 -8.06 1.81 0.22
C ALA A 119 -9.21 2.07 -0.79
N ALA A 120 -9.03 1.65 -2.04
CA ALA A 120 -10.05 1.79 -3.08
C ALA A 120 -11.33 1.01 -2.75
N ARG A 121 -11.20 -0.23 -2.26
CA ARG A 121 -12.36 -1.05 -1.84
C ARG A 121 -13.11 -0.47 -0.63
N LEU A 122 -12.44 0.35 0.18
CA LEU A 122 -13.04 1.04 1.32
C LEU A 122 -13.61 2.43 0.94
N GLY A 123 -13.66 2.78 -0.35
CA GLY A 123 -14.34 3.97 -0.86
C GLY A 123 -13.44 5.10 -1.36
N LEU A 124 -12.11 5.00 -1.22
CA LEU A 124 -11.16 5.95 -1.81
C LEU A 124 -10.81 5.54 -3.25
N PHE A 125 -11.80 5.59 -4.14
CA PHE A 125 -11.70 5.08 -5.52
C PHE A 125 -10.58 5.73 -6.34
N GLU A 126 -10.14 6.94 -6.00
CA GLU A 126 -8.98 7.57 -6.63
C GLU A 126 -7.69 6.78 -6.42
N GLN A 127 -7.63 5.93 -5.39
CA GLN A 127 -6.53 5.00 -5.18
C GLN A 127 -6.51 3.85 -6.19
N ALA A 128 -7.56 3.64 -6.98
CA ALA A 128 -7.55 2.63 -8.02
C ALA A 128 -6.48 2.93 -9.08
N GLY A 129 -6.40 4.17 -9.58
CA GLY A 129 -5.35 4.56 -10.52
C GLY A 129 -3.94 4.45 -9.93
N SER A 130 -3.84 4.59 -8.61
CA SER A 130 -2.60 4.40 -7.84
C SER A 130 -2.09 2.94 -7.90
N MET A 131 -2.97 1.94 -8.03
CA MET A 131 -2.59 0.53 -8.17
C MET A 131 -1.71 0.28 -9.39
N VAL A 132 -1.99 0.97 -10.51
CA VAL A 132 -1.27 0.83 -11.79
C VAL A 132 0.21 1.15 -11.63
N GLY A 133 0.53 2.30 -11.05
CA GLY A 133 1.94 2.69 -10.86
C GLY A 133 2.71 1.77 -9.91
N ARG A 134 2.01 1.13 -8.96
CA ARG A 134 2.62 0.22 -7.98
C ARG A 134 2.90 -1.14 -8.59
N ILE A 135 1.96 -1.67 -9.38
CA ILE A 135 2.19 -2.92 -10.10
C ILE A 135 3.24 -2.76 -11.18
N ASP A 136 3.28 -1.63 -11.91
CA ASP A 136 4.31 -1.37 -12.92
C ASP A 136 5.72 -1.37 -12.29
N ARG A 137 5.87 -0.87 -11.05
CA ARG A 137 7.14 -0.95 -10.31
C ARG A 137 7.49 -2.38 -9.88
N TYR A 138 6.51 -3.17 -9.44
CA TYR A 138 6.70 -4.60 -9.17
C TYR A 138 7.21 -5.33 -10.42
N LEU A 139 6.51 -5.17 -11.56
CA LEU A 139 6.88 -5.79 -12.82
C LEU A 139 8.31 -5.42 -13.24
N LYS A 140 8.66 -4.13 -13.13
CA LYS A 140 10.03 -3.65 -13.39
C LYS A 140 11.06 -4.31 -12.47
N ALA A 141 10.78 -4.40 -11.17
CA ALA A 141 11.68 -5.02 -10.19
C ALA A 141 11.79 -6.54 -10.35
N SER A 142 10.77 -7.19 -10.93
CA SER A 142 10.73 -8.63 -11.22
C SER A 142 11.19 -9.00 -12.63
N GLY A 143 11.51 -8.02 -13.49
CA GLY A 143 11.85 -8.28 -14.89
C GLY A 143 10.68 -8.80 -15.73
N ILE A 144 9.44 -8.60 -15.29
CA ILE A 144 8.23 -9.07 -15.96
C ILE A 144 7.78 -8.01 -16.99
N PRO A 145 7.40 -8.39 -18.22
CA PRO A 145 6.92 -7.44 -19.21
C PRO A 145 5.71 -6.63 -18.72
N ARG A 146 5.65 -5.35 -19.09
CA ARG A 146 4.57 -4.43 -18.68
C ARG A 146 3.18 -4.95 -19.05
N ASP A 147 3.03 -5.66 -20.16
CA ASP A 147 1.74 -6.18 -20.64
C ASP A 147 1.04 -7.13 -19.66
N TYR A 148 1.77 -7.68 -18.69
CA TYR A 148 1.23 -8.50 -17.61
C TYR A 148 0.49 -7.66 -16.55
N GLY A 149 0.64 -6.34 -16.57
CA GLY A 149 0.14 -5.40 -15.56
C GLY A 149 -1.25 -4.85 -15.80
N LEU A 150 -1.44 -3.64 -15.28
CA LEU A 150 -2.72 -2.93 -15.25
C LEU A 150 -2.64 -1.60 -16.00
N GLU A 151 -3.80 -1.10 -16.41
CA GLU A 151 -3.96 0.23 -16.98
C GLU A 151 -5.15 0.95 -16.39
N LEU A 152 -5.06 2.28 -16.38
CA LEU A 152 -6.14 3.18 -16.00
C LEU A 152 -6.94 3.54 -17.26
N VAL A 153 -8.09 2.89 -17.44
CA VAL A 153 -8.98 3.07 -18.60
C VAL A 153 -9.81 4.35 -18.50
N SER A 154 -10.22 4.73 -17.28
CA SER A 154 -10.93 5.99 -17.02
C SER A 154 -10.61 6.54 -15.64
N LYS A 155 -10.63 7.86 -15.50
CA LYS A 155 -10.52 8.59 -14.21
C LYS A 155 -11.88 8.97 -13.64
N THR A 156 -12.95 8.91 -14.44
CA THR A 156 -14.30 9.29 -14.03
C THR A 156 -15.34 8.48 -14.81
N PRO A 157 -15.92 7.41 -14.25
CA PRO A 157 -15.51 6.77 -12.99
C PRO A 157 -14.09 6.20 -13.09
N PHE A 158 -13.42 5.99 -11.96
CA PHE A 158 -12.13 5.30 -11.95
C PHE A 158 -12.32 3.86 -12.46
N LYS A 159 -11.68 3.53 -13.58
CA LYS A 159 -11.71 2.20 -14.18
C LYS A 159 -10.30 1.70 -14.41
N VAL A 160 -9.97 0.55 -13.82
CA VAL A 160 -8.66 -0.09 -13.90
C VAL A 160 -8.84 -1.52 -14.39
N CYS A 161 -8.15 -1.86 -15.48
CA CYS A 161 -8.24 -3.16 -16.13
C CYS A 161 -6.85 -3.75 -16.34
N THR A 162 -6.76 -5.03 -16.67
CA THR A 162 -5.52 -5.62 -17.17
C THR A 162 -5.17 -5.05 -18.54
N ILE A 163 -3.88 -4.82 -18.79
CA ILE A 163 -3.42 -4.27 -20.09
C ILE A 163 -3.73 -5.24 -21.22
N ASN A 164 -3.39 -6.52 -21.02
CA ASN A 164 -3.69 -7.57 -21.97
C ASN A 164 -4.71 -8.56 -21.36
N PRO A 165 -5.97 -8.54 -21.82
CA PRO A 165 -7.02 -9.44 -21.32
C PRO A 165 -6.84 -10.88 -21.79
N ASP A 166 -6.06 -11.13 -22.84
CA ASP A 166 -5.80 -12.49 -23.37
C ASP A 166 -4.75 -13.24 -22.53
N ILE A 167 -3.96 -12.52 -21.72
CA ILE A 167 -3.09 -13.14 -20.72
C ILE A 167 -3.99 -13.60 -19.56
N THR A 168 -3.90 -14.87 -19.20
CA THR A 168 -4.62 -15.50 -18.07
C THR A 168 -3.94 -15.23 -16.73
N ASP A 169 -4.62 -15.52 -15.63
CA ASP A 169 -3.99 -15.43 -14.30
C ASP A 169 -2.92 -16.51 -14.12
N GLU A 170 -3.12 -17.70 -14.69
CA GLU A 170 -2.14 -18.78 -14.70
C GLU A 170 -0.85 -18.37 -15.43
N GLN A 171 -0.96 -17.75 -16.61
CA GLN A 171 0.21 -17.22 -17.32
C GLN A 171 0.93 -16.12 -16.53
N ARG A 172 0.20 -15.28 -15.75
CA ARG A 172 0.82 -14.29 -14.86
C ARG A 172 1.59 -14.96 -13.73
N LEU A 173 1.01 -15.98 -13.09
CA LEU A 173 1.66 -16.76 -12.04
C LEU A 173 2.93 -17.43 -12.56
N ASP A 174 2.88 -18.05 -13.74
CA ASP A 174 4.03 -18.70 -14.39
C ASP A 174 5.15 -17.70 -14.73
N ALA A 175 4.80 -16.45 -15.06
CA ALA A 175 5.75 -15.37 -15.31
C ALA A 175 6.31 -14.75 -14.01
N GLY A 176 5.96 -15.26 -12.83
CA GLY A 176 6.45 -14.76 -11.54
C GLY A 176 5.68 -13.57 -10.98
N LEU A 177 4.49 -13.27 -11.51
CA LEU A 177 3.57 -12.30 -10.93
C LEU A 177 2.59 -13.04 -10.00
N PRO A 178 2.73 -12.97 -8.66
CA PRO A 178 1.98 -13.80 -7.70
C PRO A 178 0.53 -13.29 -7.48
N LEU A 179 -0.13 -12.81 -8.53
CA LEU A 179 -1.43 -12.15 -8.48
C LEU A 179 -2.37 -12.69 -9.57
N ARG A 180 -3.62 -12.94 -9.17
CA ARG A 180 -4.73 -13.22 -10.07
C ARG A 180 -5.39 -11.92 -10.54
N LEU A 181 -4.69 -11.12 -11.34
CA LEU A 181 -5.14 -9.77 -11.71
C LEU A 181 -6.49 -9.75 -12.45
N ASN A 182 -6.78 -10.72 -13.33
CA ASN A 182 -8.06 -10.79 -14.01
C ASN A 182 -9.21 -11.01 -13.02
N GLU A 183 -9.02 -11.88 -12.02
CA GLU A 183 -9.99 -12.06 -10.94
C GLU A 183 -10.11 -10.81 -10.06
N MET A 184 -8.99 -10.28 -9.60
CA MET A 184 -8.93 -9.18 -8.64
C MET A 184 -9.51 -7.88 -9.19
N MET A 185 -9.35 -7.61 -10.48
CA MET A 185 -9.75 -6.33 -11.10
C MET A 185 -11.19 -6.31 -11.62
N LYS A 186 -11.96 -7.41 -11.51
CA LYS A 186 -13.39 -7.41 -11.87
C LYS A 186 -14.17 -6.28 -11.19
N GLU A 187 -13.84 -5.97 -9.94
CA GLU A 187 -14.50 -4.91 -9.17
C GLU A 187 -14.08 -3.47 -9.57
N PHE A 188 -13.02 -3.33 -10.38
CA PHE A 188 -12.48 -2.03 -10.81
C PHE A 188 -12.55 -1.80 -12.33
N CYS A 189 -12.82 -2.83 -13.12
CA CYS A 189 -12.83 -2.75 -14.57
C CYS A 189 -14.24 -2.55 -15.17
N HIS A 190 -15.30 -2.63 -14.36
CA HIS A 190 -16.70 -2.49 -14.82
C HIS A 190 -17.35 -1.20 -14.34
#